data_AF-A0A315CJM3-F1
#
_entry.id   AF-A0A315CJM3-F1
#
_cell.length_a   1.000
_cell.length_b   1.000
_cell.length_c   1.000
_cell.angle_alpha   90.00
_cell.angle_beta   90.00
_cell.angle_gamma   90.00
#
_symmetry.space_group_name_H-M   'P 1'
#
loop_
_entity.id
_entity.type
_entity.pdbx_description
1 polymer ?
#
loop_
_entity_poly.entity_id
_entity_poly.type
_entity_poly.pdbx_seq_one_letter_code
_entity_poly.pdbx_strand_id
1 'polypeptide(L)'
;MFTRTSGLTASDVGSNYTPFFVSTRAQRIAMARQQFFEEGVRPTGLVSEAVIQSWMRCTSGRHQTSEALEFNHVSSSRMHATLARNQELLAAASQELVTMEASLSGMECRVLLTDAQGVIVHGTHNPLAAHEALLSKATRVGVNLAESRLGTTAPGITKHTHQACTVTGAEHYFNCLQALECAAAPIHNVQGHVAAVLDITVEGRSFNFDAASVVGMYATSIENRLLMAQSHEHVVLRFQASPALLGTPMEALAGITADGQVGWLNGVASRLLGVPAFAEGRDVASLLGLELAEVLAMTRRSGLQAIRLPNGLGVWGQANLLARDGIHFGQALTYTAASVLKEGPAATQALAEPVSANPQTESAAPNPAANDDPIQARLSDHHHQLIDSTLAACNGNISRAARTLGVSRGVLYRHLRNQPAASDKLASSQD
;
A
#
# COMPACT_ATOMS: atom_id res chain seq x y z
N MET A 1 -58.66 -73.62 27.70
CA MET A 1 -59.09 -73.06 26.40
C MET A 1 -59.00 -71.56 26.52
N PHE A 2 -57.92 -70.94 26.02
CA PHE A 2 -57.89 -69.55 25.52
C PHE A 2 -56.48 -69.29 25.02
N THR A 3 -56.35 -69.23 23.70
CA THR A 3 -55.15 -68.87 22.95
C THR A 3 -55.30 -67.45 22.41
N ARG A 4 -54.22 -66.67 22.62
CA ARG A 4 -53.56 -65.69 21.72
C ARG A 4 -54.37 -64.53 21.12
N THR A 5 -53.85 -63.31 21.30
CA THR A 5 -52.87 -62.74 20.34
C THR A 5 -52.01 -61.63 20.94
N SER A 6 -50.70 -61.77 20.72
CA SER A 6 -49.57 -60.84 20.87
C SER A 6 -49.69 -59.63 19.93
N GLY A 7 -49.00 -58.49 20.06
CA GLY A 7 -47.91 -58.05 20.93
C GLY A 7 -47.36 -56.69 20.45
N LEU A 8 -46.31 -56.21 21.14
CA LEU A 8 -45.26 -55.23 20.79
C LEU A 8 -45.03 -54.22 21.92
N THR A 9 -43.92 -54.44 22.63
CA THR A 9 -43.38 -53.59 23.70
C THR A 9 -42.04 -53.01 23.27
N ALA A 10 -41.79 -51.80 23.78
CA ALA A 10 -40.49 -51.17 24.02
C ALA A 10 -39.68 -50.72 22.79
N SER A 11 -39.90 -49.47 22.39
CA SER A 11 -38.90 -48.66 21.68
C SER A 11 -38.05 -47.92 22.72
N ASP A 12 -36.83 -48.40 22.93
CA ASP A 12 -35.81 -47.79 23.77
C ASP A 12 -34.79 -47.04 22.89
N VAL A 13 -34.45 -45.83 23.34
CA VAL A 13 -33.19 -45.08 23.14
C VAL A 13 -32.66 -44.87 21.71
N GLY A 14 -32.72 -43.61 21.27
CA GLY A 14 -31.96 -43.10 20.14
C GLY A 14 -32.06 -41.59 20.02
N SER A 15 -31.46 -40.87 20.97
CA SER A 15 -31.19 -39.43 20.87
C SER A 15 -30.38 -39.14 19.60
N ASN A 16 -31.04 -38.85 18.49
CA ASN A 16 -30.42 -38.27 17.31
C ASN A 16 -30.14 -36.78 17.56
N TYR A 17 -29.21 -36.52 18.48
CA TYR A 17 -28.43 -35.29 18.44
C TYR A 17 -27.39 -35.48 17.33
N THR A 18 -27.77 -35.20 16.09
CA THR A 18 -26.81 -35.05 14.99
C THR A 18 -25.96 -33.82 15.31
N PRO A 19 -24.63 -33.95 15.50
CA PRO A 19 -23.80 -32.77 15.72
C PRO A 19 -23.77 -31.96 14.42
N PHE A 20 -24.49 -30.84 14.42
CA PHE A 20 -24.75 -29.95 13.27
C PHE A 20 -23.54 -29.12 12.81
N PHE A 21 -22.31 -29.63 12.92
CA PHE A 21 -21.11 -28.86 12.59
C PHE A 21 -20.01 -29.74 12.00
N VAL A 22 -20.10 -30.03 10.69
CA VAL A 22 -19.03 -29.76 9.70
C VAL A 22 -19.67 -29.70 8.31
N SER A 23 -20.29 -28.58 7.93
CA SER A 23 -20.54 -28.33 6.51
C SER A 23 -19.23 -27.93 5.85
N THR A 24 -18.86 -28.58 4.75
CA THR A 24 -17.67 -28.18 3.98
C THR A 24 -17.82 -26.74 3.50
N ARG A 25 -16.72 -26.04 3.19
CA ARG A 25 -16.79 -24.66 2.67
C ARG A 25 -17.71 -24.58 1.45
N ALA A 26 -17.61 -25.55 0.53
CA ALA A 26 -18.47 -25.65 -0.63
C ALA A 26 -19.96 -25.78 -0.27
N GLN A 27 -20.31 -26.61 0.72
CA GLN A 27 -21.70 -26.75 1.19
C GLN A 27 -22.23 -25.45 1.82
N ARG A 28 -21.40 -24.74 2.60
CA ARG A 28 -21.80 -23.44 3.17
C ARG A 28 -22.07 -22.40 2.07
N ILE A 29 -21.21 -22.32 1.07
CA ILE A 29 -21.37 -21.41 -0.07
C ILE A 29 -22.63 -21.79 -0.87
N ALA A 30 -22.88 -23.08 -1.11
CA ALA A 30 -24.09 -23.54 -1.81
C ALA A 30 -25.36 -23.13 -1.06
N MET A 31 -25.40 -23.33 0.26
CA MET A 31 -26.52 -22.89 1.10
C MET A 31 -26.66 -21.35 1.08
N ALA A 32 -25.54 -20.62 1.09
CA ALA A 32 -25.56 -19.16 0.99
C ALA A 32 -26.17 -18.68 -0.34
N ARG A 33 -25.85 -19.36 -1.45
CA ARG A 33 -26.43 -19.06 -2.76
C ARG A 33 -27.92 -19.34 -2.81
N GLN A 34 -28.36 -20.48 -2.29
CA GLN A 34 -29.78 -20.82 -2.24
C GLN A 34 -30.55 -19.74 -1.47
N GLN A 35 -30.09 -19.41 -0.26
CA GLN A 35 -30.71 -18.36 0.55
C GLN A 35 -30.76 -17.03 -0.19
N PHE A 36 -29.65 -16.60 -0.79
CA PHE A 36 -29.57 -15.28 -1.41
C PHE A 36 -30.33 -15.18 -2.75
N PHE A 37 -30.09 -16.11 -3.68
CA PHE A 37 -30.57 -16.02 -5.06
C PHE A 37 -31.96 -16.64 -5.28
N GLU A 38 -32.37 -17.62 -4.46
CA GLU A 38 -33.64 -18.32 -4.63
C GLU A 38 -34.66 -17.89 -3.57
N GLU A 39 -34.24 -17.79 -2.31
CA GLU A 39 -35.15 -17.49 -1.20
C GLU A 39 -35.24 -15.98 -0.88
N GLY A 40 -34.32 -15.17 -1.42
CA GLY A 40 -34.25 -13.72 -1.13
C GLY A 40 -33.84 -13.40 0.31
N VAL A 41 -33.24 -14.36 1.00
CA VAL A 41 -32.78 -14.27 2.39
C VAL A 41 -31.30 -13.94 2.43
N ARG A 42 -30.91 -13.01 3.31
CA ARG A 42 -29.51 -12.67 3.53
C ARG A 42 -28.74 -13.83 4.18
N PRO A 43 -27.66 -14.36 3.57
CA PRO A 43 -26.97 -15.56 4.06
C PRO A 43 -25.89 -15.26 5.11
N THR A 44 -26.27 -14.55 6.18
CA THR A 44 -25.33 -14.08 7.21
C THR A 44 -24.61 -15.25 7.89
N GLY A 45 -23.28 -15.16 7.98
CA GLY A 45 -22.44 -16.17 8.64
C GLY A 45 -22.07 -17.37 7.76
N LEU A 46 -22.64 -17.49 6.55
CA LEU A 46 -22.32 -18.57 5.61
C LEU A 46 -21.15 -18.23 4.69
N VAL A 47 -21.08 -16.96 4.29
CA VAL A 47 -20.01 -16.34 3.50
C VAL A 47 -19.64 -15.00 4.10
N SER A 48 -18.54 -14.39 3.65
CA SER A 48 -18.10 -13.10 4.17
C SER A 48 -19.08 -11.98 3.83
N GLU A 49 -19.14 -10.97 4.69
CA GLU A 49 -19.96 -9.77 4.46
C GLU A 49 -19.63 -9.10 3.12
N ALA A 50 -18.35 -9.07 2.75
CA ALA A 50 -17.88 -8.52 1.49
C ALA A 50 -18.46 -9.23 0.26
N VAL A 51 -18.58 -10.57 0.31
CA VAL A 51 -19.23 -11.36 -0.76
C VAL A 51 -20.71 -11.03 -0.85
N ILE A 52 -21.42 -10.96 0.28
CA ILE A 52 -22.86 -10.63 0.31
C ILE A 52 -23.09 -9.24 -0.29
N GLN A 53 -22.31 -8.25 0.10
CA GLN A 53 -22.43 -6.89 -0.43
C GLN A 53 -22.12 -6.83 -1.93
N SER A 54 -21.15 -7.62 -2.40
CA SER A 54 -20.87 -7.77 -3.83
C SER A 54 -22.05 -8.39 -4.59
N TRP A 55 -22.63 -9.48 -4.09
CA TRP A 55 -23.83 -10.08 -4.69
C TRP A 55 -25.01 -9.10 -4.75
N MET A 56 -25.21 -8.29 -3.71
CA MET A 56 -26.26 -7.25 -3.70
C MET A 56 -26.04 -6.20 -4.79
N ARG A 57 -24.81 -5.71 -4.97
CA ARG A 57 -24.48 -4.75 -6.04
C ARG A 57 -24.69 -5.36 -7.43
N CYS A 58 -24.24 -6.61 -7.63
CA CYS A 58 -24.40 -7.32 -8.90
C CYS A 58 -25.89 -7.55 -9.25
N THR A 59 -26.69 -7.94 -8.25
CA THR A 59 -28.14 -8.18 -8.42
C THR A 59 -28.88 -6.87 -8.72
N SER A 60 -28.48 -5.77 -8.07
CA SER A 60 -29.03 -4.43 -8.34
C SER A 60 -28.76 -3.97 -9.77
N GLY A 61 -27.67 -4.44 -10.37
CA GLY A 61 -27.32 -4.26 -11.79
C GLY A 61 -28.14 -5.11 -12.77
N ARG A 62 -29.08 -5.94 -12.28
CA ARG A 62 -29.95 -6.85 -13.06
C ARG A 62 -29.21 -7.95 -13.85
N HIS A 63 -28.03 -8.35 -13.39
CA HIS A 63 -27.31 -9.50 -13.98
C HIS A 63 -27.93 -10.83 -13.53
N GLN A 64 -28.12 -11.77 -14.46
CA GLN A 64 -28.47 -13.15 -14.15
C GLN A 64 -27.20 -14.00 -13.97
N THR A 65 -27.18 -14.87 -12.96
CA THR A 65 -25.98 -15.68 -12.64
C THR A 65 -25.59 -16.68 -13.75
N SER A 66 -26.50 -16.98 -14.66
CA SER A 66 -26.31 -17.86 -15.83
C SER A 66 -25.84 -17.15 -17.10
N GLU A 67 -25.68 -15.82 -17.07
CA GLU A 67 -25.19 -15.06 -18.23
C GLU A 67 -23.81 -15.56 -18.68
N ALA A 68 -23.63 -15.66 -20.00
CA ALA A 68 -22.33 -15.94 -20.58
C ALA A 68 -21.46 -14.67 -20.51
N LEU A 69 -20.30 -14.78 -19.89
CA LEU A 69 -19.35 -13.66 -19.80
C LEU A 69 -18.48 -13.56 -21.05
N GLU A 70 -18.36 -12.33 -21.54
CA GLU A 70 -17.39 -11.99 -22.58
C GLU A 70 -16.16 -11.33 -21.95
N PHE A 71 -15.00 -11.99 -22.07
CA PHE A 71 -13.71 -11.46 -21.62
C PHE A 71 -13.10 -10.53 -22.66
N ASN A 72 -13.85 -9.47 -22.99
CA ASN A 72 -13.50 -8.51 -24.02
C ASN A 72 -12.33 -7.64 -23.58
N HIS A 73 -11.40 -7.47 -24.51
CA HIS A 73 -10.35 -6.46 -24.39
C HIS A 73 -10.95 -5.07 -24.46
N VAL A 74 -10.37 -4.14 -23.71
CA VAL A 74 -10.57 -2.72 -23.99
C VAL A 74 -10.04 -2.38 -25.38
N SER A 75 -10.54 -1.30 -25.98
CA SER A 75 -10.02 -0.82 -27.27
C SER A 75 -8.51 -0.55 -27.18
N SER A 76 -7.80 -0.66 -28.30
CA SER A 76 -6.35 -0.39 -28.35
C SER A 76 -6.00 1.02 -27.87
N SER A 77 -6.83 2.03 -28.17
CA SER A 77 -6.63 3.41 -27.68
C SER A 77 -6.78 3.50 -26.16
N ARG A 78 -7.79 2.82 -25.60
CA ARG A 78 -7.98 2.75 -24.15
C ARG A 78 -6.83 2.00 -23.49
N MET A 79 -6.34 0.92 -24.09
CA MET A 79 -5.19 0.19 -23.56
C MET A 79 -3.94 1.06 -23.52
N HIS A 80 -3.65 1.79 -24.60
CA HIS A 80 -2.50 2.69 -24.65
C HIS A 80 -2.58 3.78 -23.58
N ALA A 81 -3.75 4.41 -23.42
CA ALA A 81 -3.98 5.39 -22.37
C ALA A 81 -3.86 4.79 -20.95
N THR A 82 -4.36 3.57 -20.75
CA THR A 82 -4.21 2.84 -19.49
C THR A 82 -2.74 2.58 -19.18
N LEU A 83 -1.94 2.07 -20.12
CA LEU A 83 -0.50 1.83 -19.89
C LEU A 83 0.25 3.12 -19.60
N ALA A 84 -0.03 4.19 -20.36
CA ALA A 84 0.61 5.50 -20.17
C ALA A 84 0.32 6.08 -18.77
N ARG A 85 -0.93 6.01 -18.31
CA ARG A 85 -1.32 6.50 -16.97
C ARG A 85 -0.70 5.68 -15.83
N ASN A 86 -0.41 4.40 -16.06
CA ASN A 86 0.07 3.48 -15.02
C ASN A 86 1.57 3.19 -15.13
N GLN A 87 2.36 4.05 -15.79
CA GLN A 87 3.80 3.83 -15.97
C GLN A 87 4.57 3.70 -14.65
N GLU A 88 4.32 4.58 -13.67
CA GLU A 88 4.96 4.52 -12.35
C GLU A 88 4.59 3.25 -11.59
N LEU A 89 3.31 2.85 -11.64
CA LEU A 89 2.83 1.58 -11.06
C LEU A 89 3.55 0.39 -11.68
N LEU A 90 3.62 0.33 -13.02
CA LEU A 90 4.28 -0.76 -13.72
C LEU A 90 5.78 -0.81 -13.41
N ALA A 91 6.44 0.35 -13.31
CA ALA A 91 7.82 0.45 -12.89
C ALA A 91 8.02 -0.06 -11.45
N ALA A 92 7.18 0.38 -10.51
CA ALA A 92 7.20 -0.06 -9.11
C ALA A 92 6.92 -1.56 -8.93
N ALA A 93 6.04 -2.12 -9.77
CA ALA A 93 5.61 -3.52 -9.69
C ALA A 93 6.59 -4.50 -10.38
N SER A 94 7.35 -4.04 -11.36
CA SER A 94 8.15 -4.88 -12.28
C SER A 94 8.95 -5.98 -11.58
N GLN A 95 9.80 -5.62 -10.59
CA GLN A 95 10.66 -6.58 -9.91
C GLN A 95 9.87 -7.53 -9.00
N GLU A 96 8.86 -7.02 -8.29
CA GLU A 96 8.04 -7.82 -7.37
C GLU A 96 7.22 -8.85 -8.13
N LEU A 97 6.68 -8.47 -9.30
CA LEU A 97 5.95 -9.39 -10.18
C LEU A 97 6.87 -10.52 -10.65
N VAL A 98 8.09 -10.23 -11.12
CA VAL A 98 9.06 -11.27 -11.52
C VAL A 98 9.38 -12.23 -10.36
N THR A 99 9.62 -11.70 -9.16
CA THR A 99 9.92 -12.52 -7.97
C THR A 99 8.73 -13.37 -7.54
N MET A 100 7.52 -12.82 -7.61
CA MET A 100 6.29 -13.52 -7.31
C MET A 100 6.02 -14.65 -8.30
N GLU A 101 6.19 -14.39 -9.59
CA GLU A 101 6.07 -15.40 -10.66
C GLU A 101 7.04 -16.55 -10.46
N ALA A 102 8.30 -16.26 -10.12
CA ALA A 102 9.29 -17.29 -9.82
C ALA A 102 8.91 -18.11 -8.57
N SER A 103 8.38 -17.46 -7.52
CA SER A 103 7.95 -18.12 -6.29
C SER A 103 6.74 -19.03 -6.47
N LEU A 104 5.85 -18.68 -7.41
CA LEU A 104 4.64 -19.44 -7.75
C LEU A 104 4.86 -20.39 -8.94
N SER A 105 6.08 -20.49 -9.44
CA SER A 105 6.44 -21.41 -10.51
C SER A 105 6.12 -22.85 -10.12
N GLY A 106 5.35 -23.54 -10.96
CA GLY A 106 4.89 -24.92 -10.72
C GLY A 106 3.52 -25.04 -10.04
N MET A 107 2.88 -23.94 -9.65
CA MET A 107 1.57 -23.98 -8.96
C MET A 107 0.35 -23.85 -9.89
N GLU A 108 0.53 -23.84 -11.22
CA GLU A 108 -0.52 -23.57 -12.22
C GLU A 108 -1.42 -22.38 -11.80
N CYS A 109 -0.75 -21.30 -11.42
CA CYS A 109 -1.34 -20.10 -10.85
C CYS A 109 -1.01 -18.92 -11.76
N ARG A 110 -1.98 -18.03 -11.97
CA ARG A 110 -1.77 -16.80 -12.74
C ARG A 110 -1.68 -15.59 -11.85
N VAL A 111 -0.68 -14.75 -12.08
CA VAL A 111 -0.49 -13.47 -11.39
C VAL A 111 -0.99 -12.36 -12.29
N LEU A 112 -1.86 -11.51 -11.76
CA LEU A 112 -2.51 -10.41 -12.48
C LEU A 112 -2.30 -9.11 -11.72
N LEU A 113 -2.05 -8.04 -12.46
CA LEU A 113 -2.12 -6.68 -11.95
C LEU A 113 -3.17 -5.92 -12.74
N THR A 114 -4.13 -5.32 -12.04
CA THR A 114 -5.14 -4.44 -12.63
C THR A 114 -4.84 -2.97 -12.32
N ASP A 115 -5.26 -2.07 -13.20
CA ASP A 115 -5.34 -0.64 -12.85
C ASP A 115 -6.53 -0.35 -11.92
N ALA A 116 -6.62 0.88 -11.42
CA ALA A 116 -7.73 1.35 -10.58
C ALA A 116 -9.12 1.15 -11.20
N GLN A 117 -9.23 0.99 -12.53
CA GLN A 117 -10.48 0.76 -13.24
C GLN A 117 -10.79 -0.72 -13.48
N GLY A 118 -9.92 -1.63 -13.06
CA GLY A 118 -10.05 -3.07 -13.22
C GLY A 118 -9.50 -3.60 -14.54
N VAL A 119 -8.82 -2.78 -15.35
CA VAL A 119 -8.20 -3.25 -16.60
C VAL A 119 -6.90 -3.95 -16.26
N ILE A 120 -6.71 -5.18 -16.74
CA ILE A 120 -5.45 -5.92 -16.56
C ILE A 120 -4.33 -5.19 -17.30
N VAL A 121 -3.29 -4.79 -16.58
CA VAL A 121 -2.08 -4.14 -17.09
C VAL A 121 -0.86 -5.06 -17.08
N HIS A 122 -0.90 -6.12 -16.27
CA HIS A 122 0.08 -7.22 -16.28
C HIS A 122 -0.64 -8.54 -16.06
N GLY A 123 -0.20 -9.60 -16.75
CA GLY A 123 -0.69 -10.95 -16.52
C GLY A 123 0.39 -11.97 -16.90
N THR A 124 0.58 -12.98 -16.06
CA THR A 124 1.48 -14.07 -16.40
C THR A 124 1.03 -14.79 -17.65
N HIS A 125 2.02 -15.12 -18.49
CA HIS A 125 1.83 -15.96 -19.65
C HIS A 125 2.18 -17.40 -19.24
N ASN A 126 1.17 -18.28 -19.16
CA ASN A 126 1.40 -19.71 -19.02
C ASN A 126 0.94 -20.42 -20.31
N PRO A 127 1.83 -20.62 -21.30
CA PRO A 127 1.48 -21.27 -22.56
C PRO A 127 1.27 -22.78 -22.45
N LEU A 128 1.55 -23.42 -21.30
CA LEU A 128 1.46 -24.88 -21.11
C LEU A 128 0.14 -25.35 -20.48
N ALA A 129 -0.74 -24.44 -20.10
CA ALA A 129 -1.98 -24.79 -19.44
C ALA A 129 -3.09 -25.19 -20.43
N ALA A 130 -2.94 -26.36 -21.07
CA ALA A 130 -3.95 -26.94 -21.95
C ALA A 130 -5.31 -27.19 -21.26
N HIS A 131 -5.35 -27.13 -19.93
CA HIS A 131 -6.53 -27.37 -19.09
C HIS A 131 -7.13 -26.07 -18.47
N GLU A 132 -6.61 -24.88 -18.81
CA GLU A 132 -7.03 -23.57 -18.26
C GLU A 132 -7.88 -22.75 -19.27
N ALA A 133 -9.06 -23.27 -19.62
CA ALA A 133 -9.89 -22.69 -20.68
C ALA A 133 -10.46 -21.31 -20.30
N LEU A 134 -10.78 -21.08 -19.04
CA LEU A 134 -11.27 -19.79 -18.56
C LEU A 134 -10.12 -18.82 -18.32
N LEU A 135 -9.08 -19.26 -17.61
CA LEU A 135 -7.91 -18.43 -17.31
C LEU A 135 -7.26 -17.92 -18.58
N SER A 136 -7.02 -18.76 -19.60
CA SER A 136 -6.48 -18.34 -20.90
C SER A 136 -7.26 -17.18 -21.56
N LYS A 137 -8.56 -17.06 -21.25
CA LYS A 137 -9.42 -15.98 -21.75
C LYS A 137 -9.49 -14.77 -20.83
N ALA A 138 -9.71 -14.99 -19.54
CA ALA A 138 -10.08 -13.96 -18.57
C ALA A 138 -8.92 -13.06 -18.15
N THR A 139 -7.69 -13.53 -18.28
CA THR A 139 -6.53 -12.92 -17.60
C THR A 139 -5.51 -12.28 -18.54
N ARG A 140 -5.90 -12.07 -19.80
CA ARG A 140 -5.06 -11.38 -20.77
C ARG A 140 -5.00 -9.89 -20.44
N VAL A 141 -3.83 -9.29 -20.63
CA VAL A 141 -3.65 -7.84 -20.57
C VAL A 141 -4.68 -7.16 -21.47
N GLY A 142 -5.40 -6.17 -20.93
CA GLY A 142 -6.48 -5.45 -21.59
C GLY A 142 -7.90 -5.93 -21.27
N VAL A 143 -8.07 -7.11 -20.66
CA VAL A 143 -9.40 -7.54 -20.17
C VAL A 143 -9.81 -6.67 -18.97
N ASN A 144 -11.10 -6.32 -18.88
CA ASN A 144 -11.64 -5.51 -17.78
C ASN A 144 -12.35 -6.39 -16.75
N LEU A 145 -11.77 -6.47 -15.55
CA LEU A 145 -12.25 -7.25 -14.40
C LEU A 145 -13.16 -6.46 -13.44
N ALA A 146 -13.62 -5.27 -13.82
CA ALA A 146 -14.54 -4.49 -12.99
C ALA A 146 -15.75 -5.32 -12.55
N GLU A 147 -16.18 -5.15 -11.29
CA GLU A 147 -17.31 -5.88 -10.70
C GLU A 147 -18.59 -5.71 -11.52
N SER A 148 -18.80 -4.54 -12.12
CA SER A 148 -19.94 -4.28 -13.02
C SER A 148 -19.91 -5.08 -14.34
N ARG A 149 -18.87 -5.89 -14.59
CA ARG A 149 -18.71 -6.73 -15.79
C ARG A 149 -18.55 -8.20 -15.46
N LEU A 150 -17.71 -8.54 -14.49
CA LEU A 150 -17.46 -9.93 -14.10
C LEU A 150 -18.15 -10.33 -12.79
N GLY A 151 -18.96 -9.44 -12.23
CA GLY A 151 -19.64 -9.67 -10.98
C GLY A 151 -18.64 -9.81 -9.83
N THR A 152 -19.02 -10.59 -8.83
CA THR A 152 -18.19 -10.88 -7.67
C THR A 152 -16.93 -11.65 -8.05
N THR A 153 -15.80 -10.98 -7.93
CA THR A 153 -14.44 -11.51 -8.09
C THR A 153 -13.56 -10.95 -6.97
N ALA A 154 -12.43 -11.58 -6.66
CA ALA A 154 -11.52 -11.05 -5.63
C ALA A 154 -11.02 -9.63 -5.99
N PRO A 155 -10.62 -9.31 -7.25
CA PRO A 155 -10.28 -7.94 -7.63
C PRO A 155 -11.42 -6.94 -7.42
N GLY A 156 -12.65 -7.34 -7.76
CA GLY A 156 -13.84 -6.51 -7.61
C GLY A 156 -14.17 -6.20 -6.15
N ILE A 157 -14.10 -7.20 -5.26
CA ILE A 157 -14.29 -7.01 -3.82
C ILE A 157 -13.19 -6.13 -3.25
N THR A 158 -11.91 -6.48 -3.49
CA THR A 158 -10.75 -5.78 -2.95
C THR A 158 -10.75 -4.30 -3.32
N LYS A 159 -11.15 -3.96 -4.55
CA LYS A 159 -11.31 -2.56 -4.98
C LYS A 159 -12.32 -1.77 -4.13
N HIS A 160 -13.40 -2.40 -3.67
CA HIS A 160 -14.43 -1.73 -2.86
C HIS A 160 -14.12 -1.75 -1.37
N THR A 161 -13.51 -2.83 -0.87
CA THR A 161 -13.23 -3.00 0.57
C THR A 161 -11.92 -2.38 1.00
N HIS A 162 -11.00 -2.09 0.05
CA HIS A 162 -9.63 -1.68 0.34
C HIS A 162 -8.89 -2.70 1.22
N GLN A 163 -9.28 -3.97 1.16
CA GLN A 163 -8.73 -5.06 1.97
C GLN A 163 -8.46 -6.28 1.11
N ALA A 164 -7.41 -7.02 1.47
CA ALA A 164 -7.12 -8.29 0.83
C ALA A 164 -8.26 -9.29 1.08
N CYS A 165 -8.59 -10.10 0.08
CA CYS A 165 -9.63 -11.11 0.20
C CYS A 165 -9.36 -12.33 -0.70
N THR A 166 -10.11 -13.40 -0.42
CA THR A 166 -10.18 -14.59 -1.27
C THR A 166 -11.63 -14.79 -1.70
N VAL A 167 -11.83 -15.15 -2.96
CA VAL A 167 -13.13 -15.55 -3.53
C VAL A 167 -12.97 -16.95 -4.12
N THR A 168 -13.74 -17.90 -3.62
CA THR A 168 -13.60 -19.32 -3.94
C THR A 168 -14.88 -19.87 -4.55
N GLY A 169 -14.75 -20.47 -5.73
CA GLY A 169 -15.79 -21.23 -6.39
C GLY A 169 -17.10 -20.46 -6.50
N ALA A 170 -18.16 -20.98 -5.88
CA ALA A 170 -19.50 -20.41 -5.97
C ALA A 170 -19.71 -19.11 -5.16
N GLU A 171 -18.67 -18.57 -4.50
CA GLU A 171 -18.65 -17.17 -4.05
C GLU A 171 -18.64 -16.20 -5.25
N HIS A 172 -18.12 -16.63 -6.40
CA HIS A 172 -18.24 -15.86 -7.64
C HIS A 172 -19.71 -15.72 -8.06
N TYR A 173 -20.08 -14.54 -8.56
CA TYR A 173 -21.46 -14.24 -8.90
C TYR A 173 -21.96 -15.14 -10.05
N PHE A 174 -21.22 -15.15 -11.15
CA PHE A 174 -21.55 -15.90 -12.35
C PHE A 174 -21.13 -17.36 -12.27
N ASN A 175 -22.00 -18.24 -12.75
CA ASN A 175 -21.80 -19.69 -12.69
C ASN A 175 -20.58 -20.15 -13.50
N CYS A 176 -20.24 -19.45 -14.59
CA CYS A 176 -19.07 -19.78 -15.40
C CYS A 176 -17.73 -19.51 -14.70
N LEU A 177 -17.71 -18.76 -13.58
CA LEU A 177 -16.48 -18.47 -12.82
C LEU A 177 -16.29 -19.40 -11.62
N GLN A 178 -17.22 -20.34 -11.36
CA GLN A 178 -17.15 -21.20 -10.17
C GLN A 178 -16.00 -22.21 -10.18
N ALA A 179 -15.32 -22.38 -11.32
CA ALA A 179 -14.10 -23.17 -11.38
C ALA A 179 -12.88 -22.41 -10.84
N LEU A 180 -13.01 -21.11 -10.53
CA LEU A 180 -11.90 -20.26 -10.10
C LEU A 180 -11.79 -20.16 -8.59
N GLU A 181 -10.56 -20.02 -8.13
CA GLU A 181 -10.23 -19.51 -6.79
C GLU A 181 -9.24 -18.35 -6.95
N CYS A 182 -9.62 -17.19 -6.42
CA CYS A 182 -8.87 -15.94 -6.55
C CYS A 182 -8.48 -15.42 -5.18
N ALA A 183 -7.28 -14.86 -5.06
CA ALA A 183 -6.85 -14.07 -3.91
C ALA A 183 -6.27 -12.74 -4.38
N ALA A 184 -6.74 -11.64 -3.81
CA ALA A 184 -6.38 -10.31 -4.26
C ALA A 184 -6.04 -9.38 -3.10
N ALA A 185 -5.14 -8.41 -3.33
CA ALA A 185 -4.80 -7.37 -2.37
C ALA A 185 -4.67 -5.99 -3.05
N PRO A 186 -5.09 -4.91 -2.37
CA PRO A 186 -5.07 -3.57 -2.93
C PRO A 186 -3.66 -2.98 -2.88
N ILE A 187 -3.38 -2.07 -3.81
CA ILE A 187 -2.20 -1.22 -3.84
C ILE A 187 -2.69 0.23 -3.86
N HIS A 188 -2.31 1.03 -2.87
CA HIS A 188 -2.73 2.43 -2.76
C HIS A 188 -1.70 3.40 -3.34
N ASN A 189 -2.16 4.56 -3.80
CA ASN A 189 -1.32 5.70 -4.15
C ASN A 189 -1.17 6.69 -2.98
N VAL A 190 -0.36 7.72 -3.16
CA VAL A 190 -0.14 8.78 -2.15
C VAL A 190 -1.38 9.62 -1.86
N GLN A 191 -2.46 9.49 -2.65
CA GLN A 191 -3.76 10.09 -2.35
C GLN A 191 -4.68 9.15 -1.54
N GLY A 192 -4.20 7.97 -1.13
CA GLY A 192 -4.99 6.98 -0.38
C GLY A 192 -6.01 6.20 -1.22
N HIS A 193 -6.05 6.41 -2.53
CA HIS A 193 -6.94 5.67 -3.43
C HIS A 193 -6.29 4.35 -3.86
N VAL A 194 -7.12 3.33 -4.15
CA VAL A 194 -6.64 2.09 -4.79
C VAL A 194 -6.13 2.42 -6.19
N ALA A 195 -4.81 2.40 -6.36
CA ALA A 195 -4.13 2.59 -7.63
C ALA A 195 -4.23 1.33 -8.51
N ALA A 196 -4.20 0.17 -7.87
CA ALA A 196 -4.21 -1.13 -8.52
C ALA A 196 -4.69 -2.23 -7.58
N VAL A 197 -5.05 -3.37 -8.16
CA VAL A 197 -5.26 -4.61 -7.41
C VAL A 197 -4.35 -5.69 -7.98
N LEU A 198 -3.55 -6.29 -7.10
CA LEU A 198 -2.76 -7.49 -7.37
C LEU A 198 -3.61 -8.71 -7.07
N ASP A 199 -3.64 -9.67 -7.97
CA ASP A 199 -4.45 -10.88 -7.87
C ASP A 199 -3.64 -12.11 -8.28
N ILE A 200 -3.94 -13.22 -7.61
CA ILE A 200 -3.59 -14.54 -8.11
C ILE A 200 -4.83 -15.40 -8.26
N THR A 201 -4.89 -16.15 -9.37
CA THR A 201 -6.02 -17.01 -9.68
C THR A 201 -5.56 -18.39 -10.14
N VAL A 202 -6.28 -19.43 -9.71
CA VAL A 202 -6.18 -20.81 -10.18
C VAL A 202 -7.51 -21.29 -10.76
N GLU A 203 -7.49 -22.28 -11.67
CA GLU A 203 -8.68 -22.90 -12.28
C GLU A 203 -8.73 -24.41 -11.97
N GLY A 204 -9.90 -24.89 -11.57
CA GLY A 204 -10.18 -26.31 -11.31
C GLY A 204 -9.47 -26.89 -10.08
N ARG A 205 -8.87 -26.04 -9.24
CA ARG A 205 -8.11 -26.41 -8.04
C ARG A 205 -8.18 -25.32 -6.98
N SER A 206 -7.61 -25.62 -5.81
CA SER A 206 -7.50 -24.68 -4.68
C SER A 206 -6.05 -24.41 -4.32
N PHE A 207 -5.81 -23.27 -3.67
CA PHE A 207 -4.49 -22.97 -3.10
C PHE A 207 -4.18 -23.95 -1.96
N ASN A 208 -2.92 -24.40 -1.89
CA ASN A 208 -2.40 -25.24 -0.81
C ASN A 208 -1.56 -24.45 0.21
N PHE A 209 -1.70 -23.12 0.20
CA PHE A 209 -1.04 -22.14 1.05
C PHE A 209 -1.96 -20.96 1.31
N ASP A 210 -1.59 -20.06 2.22
CA ASP A 210 -2.33 -18.82 2.46
C ASP A 210 -2.10 -17.80 1.34
N ALA A 211 -2.90 -17.94 0.27
CA ALA A 211 -2.84 -17.10 -0.91
C ALA A 211 -3.06 -15.61 -0.61
N ALA A 212 -4.02 -15.27 0.26
CA ALA A 212 -4.30 -13.88 0.61
C ALA A 212 -3.10 -13.22 1.30
N SER A 213 -2.44 -13.93 2.21
CA SER A 213 -1.23 -13.41 2.89
C SER A 213 -0.06 -13.23 1.93
N VAL A 214 0.17 -14.17 1.01
CA VAL A 214 1.24 -14.05 0.00
C VAL A 214 0.98 -12.88 -0.94
N VAL A 215 -0.22 -12.75 -1.50
CA VAL A 215 -0.56 -11.61 -2.37
C VAL A 215 -0.48 -10.30 -1.60
N GLY A 216 -0.97 -10.26 -0.36
CA GLY A 216 -0.89 -9.08 0.50
C GLY A 216 0.53 -8.60 0.75
N MET A 217 1.48 -9.53 0.95
CA MET A 217 2.91 -9.21 1.11
C MET A 217 3.48 -8.56 -0.15
N TYR A 218 3.28 -9.16 -1.33
CA TYR A 218 3.76 -8.59 -2.59
C TYR A 218 3.07 -7.27 -2.94
N ALA A 219 1.76 -7.15 -2.71
CA ALA A 219 1.03 -5.90 -2.90
C ALA A 219 1.58 -4.79 -1.99
N THR A 220 1.94 -5.11 -0.74
CA THR A 220 2.57 -4.14 0.18
C THR A 220 3.96 -3.71 -0.32
N SER A 221 4.78 -4.62 -0.85
CA SER A 221 6.05 -4.24 -1.48
C SER A 221 5.87 -3.27 -2.65
N ILE A 222 4.90 -3.56 -3.52
CA ILE A 222 4.59 -2.73 -4.69
C ILE A 222 4.03 -1.37 -4.25
N GLU A 223 3.11 -1.36 -3.28
CA GLU A 223 2.58 -0.15 -2.66
C GLU A 223 3.69 0.72 -2.09
N ASN A 224 4.59 0.16 -1.29
CA ASN A 224 5.71 0.90 -0.72
C ASN A 224 6.57 1.55 -1.81
N ARG A 225 6.91 0.81 -2.88
CA ARG A 225 7.69 1.35 -4.01
C ARG A 225 6.92 2.44 -4.75
N LEU A 226 5.62 2.28 -4.97
CA LEU A 226 4.76 3.26 -5.62
C LEU A 226 4.65 4.54 -4.79
N LEU A 227 4.41 4.42 -3.49
CA LEU A 227 4.35 5.54 -2.55
C LEU A 227 5.68 6.31 -2.55
N MET A 228 6.81 5.61 -2.52
CA MET A 228 8.13 6.26 -2.64
C MET A 228 8.27 7.01 -3.97
N ALA A 229 7.89 6.39 -5.09
CA ALA A 229 8.00 7.00 -6.40
C ALA A 229 7.16 8.28 -6.54
N GLN A 230 5.97 8.30 -5.91
CA GLN A 230 5.01 9.41 -5.98
C GLN A 230 5.20 10.49 -4.90
N SER A 231 6.13 10.28 -3.97
CA SER A 231 6.38 11.18 -2.83
C SER A 231 7.25 12.39 -3.19
N HIS A 232 7.00 12.99 -4.36
CA HIS A 232 7.58 14.27 -4.73
C HIS A 232 7.13 15.29 -3.67
N GLU A 233 8.07 15.97 -3.00
CA GLU A 233 7.79 16.98 -1.95
C GLU A 233 7.37 16.44 -0.58
N HIS A 234 7.59 15.15 -0.31
CA HIS A 234 7.39 14.57 1.02
C HIS A 234 8.73 14.22 1.69
N VAL A 235 8.79 14.44 3.00
CA VAL A 235 9.72 13.73 3.87
C VAL A 235 9.11 12.37 4.18
N VAL A 236 9.79 11.30 3.83
CA VAL A 236 9.32 9.95 4.14
C VAL A 236 9.95 9.48 5.44
N LEU A 237 9.12 9.29 6.45
CA LEU A 237 9.48 8.58 7.67
C LEU A 237 9.23 7.09 7.49
N ARG A 238 10.28 6.29 7.64
CA ARG A 238 10.17 4.83 7.80
C ARG A 238 10.35 4.47 9.26
N PHE A 239 9.52 3.57 9.78
CA PHE A 239 9.60 3.17 11.18
C PHE A 239 9.06 1.76 11.41
N GLN A 240 9.51 1.11 12.48
CA GLN A 240 8.98 -0.17 12.95
C GLN A 240 9.45 -0.47 14.39
N ALA A 241 8.70 -1.29 15.12
CA ALA A 241 9.04 -1.74 16.47
C ALA A 241 10.40 -2.47 16.55
N SER A 242 10.81 -3.13 15.47
CA SER A 242 12.12 -3.78 15.35
C SER A 242 12.90 -3.24 14.15
N PRO A 243 14.18 -2.85 14.32
CA PRO A 243 15.05 -2.43 13.22
C PRO A 243 15.16 -3.47 12.10
N ALA A 244 15.07 -4.76 12.42
CA ALA A 244 15.21 -5.86 11.46
C ALA A 244 14.06 -5.93 10.43
N LEU A 245 12.95 -5.22 10.70
CA LEU A 245 11.78 -5.19 9.81
C LEU A 245 11.78 -3.98 8.87
N LEU A 246 12.69 -3.03 9.03
CA LEU A 246 12.85 -1.90 8.11
C LEU A 246 13.39 -2.38 6.76
N GLY A 247 12.87 -1.84 5.65
CA GLY A 247 13.20 -2.31 4.31
C GLY A 247 12.54 -3.63 3.92
N THR A 248 11.63 -4.15 4.73
CA THR A 248 10.80 -5.33 4.42
C THR A 248 9.36 -4.88 4.12
N PRO A 249 8.49 -5.76 3.58
CA PRO A 249 7.07 -5.43 3.42
C PRO A 249 6.36 -5.10 4.74
N MET A 250 6.98 -5.44 5.88
CA MET A 250 6.48 -5.08 7.21
C MET A 250 6.94 -3.71 7.70
N GLU A 251 7.63 -2.89 6.91
CA GLU A 251 8.00 -1.54 7.34
C GLU A 251 6.80 -0.59 7.31
N ALA A 252 6.70 0.30 8.30
CA ALA A 252 5.73 1.39 8.26
C ALA A 252 6.33 2.60 7.55
N LEU A 253 5.55 3.21 6.67
CA LEU A 253 5.93 4.39 5.90
C LEU A 253 4.89 5.49 6.10
N ALA A 254 5.37 6.72 6.29
CA ALA A 254 4.56 7.92 6.35
C ALA A 254 5.19 9.02 5.48
N GLY A 255 4.40 9.60 4.58
CA GLY A 255 4.78 10.78 3.82
C GLY A 255 4.33 12.04 4.54
N ILE A 256 5.28 12.92 4.83
CA ILE A 256 5.06 14.16 5.58
C ILE A 256 5.31 15.34 4.65
N THR A 257 4.35 16.23 4.52
CA THR A 257 4.43 17.43 3.68
C THR A 257 5.28 18.52 4.33
N ALA A 258 5.63 19.55 3.57
CA ALA A 258 6.48 20.65 4.05
C ALA A 258 5.86 21.49 5.19
N ASP A 259 4.54 21.47 5.32
CA ASP A 259 3.77 22.10 6.40
C ASP A 259 3.54 21.18 7.62
N GLY A 260 4.14 19.98 7.62
CA GLY A 260 4.09 19.05 8.75
C GLY A 260 2.82 18.22 8.83
N GLN A 261 2.04 18.15 7.75
CA GLN A 261 0.89 17.25 7.65
C GLN A 261 1.32 15.87 7.18
N VAL A 262 0.64 14.83 7.65
CA VAL A 262 0.82 13.47 7.16
C VAL A 262 -0.05 13.30 5.91
N GLY A 263 0.58 13.38 4.73
CA GLY A 263 -0.10 13.26 3.45
C GLY A 263 -0.60 11.84 3.17
N TRP A 264 0.18 10.82 3.56
CA TRP A 264 -0.19 9.42 3.38
C TRP A 264 0.50 8.49 4.37
N LEU A 265 -0.10 7.33 4.62
CA LEU A 265 0.44 6.22 5.38
C LEU A 265 0.31 4.93 4.55
N ASN A 266 1.31 4.06 4.59
CA ASN A 266 1.09 2.70 4.07
C ASN A 266 0.21 1.88 5.02
N GLY A 267 -0.25 0.70 4.57
CA GLY A 267 -1.11 -0.15 5.39
C GLY A 267 -0.49 -0.59 6.73
N VAL A 268 0.83 -0.72 6.81
CA VAL A 268 1.54 -1.07 8.05
C VAL A 268 1.51 0.08 9.05
N ALA A 269 1.85 1.29 8.62
CA ALA A 269 1.85 2.48 9.46
C ALA A 269 0.46 2.73 10.06
N SER A 270 -0.57 2.59 9.23
CA SER A 270 -1.97 2.66 9.64
C SER A 270 -2.29 1.72 10.82
N ARG A 271 -1.86 0.46 10.71
CA ARG A 271 -2.07 -0.55 11.77
C ARG A 271 -1.28 -0.26 13.03
N LEU A 272 -0.01 0.16 12.92
CA LEU A 272 0.82 0.50 14.08
C LEU A 272 0.29 1.71 14.84
N LEU A 273 -0.25 2.69 14.12
CA LEU A 273 -0.80 3.92 14.67
C LEU A 273 -2.25 3.75 15.14
N GLY A 274 -2.95 2.72 14.67
CA GLY A 274 -4.37 2.52 14.94
C GLY A 274 -5.26 3.54 14.23
N VAL A 275 -4.82 4.05 13.07
CA VAL A 275 -5.55 5.06 12.27
C VAL A 275 -5.72 4.60 10.83
N PRO A 276 -6.73 5.08 10.10
CA PRO A 276 -6.86 4.82 8.67
C PRO A 276 -5.65 5.33 7.86
N ALA A 277 -5.34 4.65 6.75
CA ALA A 277 -4.19 4.95 5.87
C ALA A 277 -4.22 6.33 5.23
N PHE A 278 -5.42 6.88 5.06
CA PHE A 278 -5.63 8.24 4.61
C PHE A 278 -6.12 9.09 5.79
N ALA A 279 -5.48 10.24 5.92
CA ALA A 279 -5.41 11.03 7.14
C ALA A 279 -5.39 12.52 6.80
N GLU A 280 -6.26 12.96 5.89
CA GLU A 280 -6.26 14.37 5.46
C GLU A 280 -6.34 15.31 6.67
N GLY A 281 -5.38 16.22 6.78
CA GLY A 281 -5.33 17.23 7.85
C GLY A 281 -4.85 16.75 9.23
N ARG A 282 -4.13 15.61 9.33
CA ARG A 282 -3.47 15.22 10.58
C ARG A 282 -2.01 15.67 10.60
N ASP A 283 -1.67 16.47 11.61
CA ASP A 283 -0.29 16.90 11.83
C ASP A 283 0.59 15.75 12.35
N VAL A 284 1.88 15.83 12.05
CA VAL A 284 2.90 14.85 12.44
C VAL A 284 3.05 14.71 13.96
N ALA A 285 2.83 15.77 14.73
CA ALA A 285 2.96 15.75 16.18
C ALA A 285 1.88 14.88 16.83
N SER A 286 0.64 15.02 16.39
CA SER A 286 -0.53 14.27 16.88
C SER A 286 -0.46 12.78 16.55
N LEU A 287 0.07 12.43 15.38
CA LEU A 287 0.14 11.05 14.90
C LEU A 287 1.40 10.32 15.35
N LEU A 288 2.56 10.97 15.27
CA LEU A 288 3.86 10.33 15.45
C LEU A 288 4.57 10.78 16.74
N GLY A 289 4.04 11.79 17.44
CA GLY A 289 4.66 12.33 18.64
C GLY A 289 5.96 13.09 18.35
N LEU A 290 6.12 13.58 17.12
CA LEU A 290 7.31 14.28 16.63
C LEU A 290 6.93 15.63 16.06
N GLU A 291 7.71 16.65 16.38
CA GLU A 291 7.62 17.96 15.72
C GLU A 291 8.22 17.89 14.31
N LEU A 292 7.73 18.73 13.39
CA LEU A 292 8.27 18.81 12.02
C LEU A 292 9.79 19.05 12.02
N ALA A 293 10.29 19.89 12.93
CA ALA A 293 11.72 20.16 13.07
C ALA A 293 12.53 18.91 13.44
N GLU A 294 11.96 18.00 14.24
CA GLU A 294 12.60 16.74 14.63
C GLU A 294 12.67 15.80 13.43
N VAL A 295 11.58 15.64 12.69
CA VAL A 295 11.56 14.82 11.46
C VAL A 295 12.55 15.36 10.43
N LEU A 296 12.60 16.68 10.21
CA LEU A 296 13.59 17.29 9.33
C LEU A 296 15.02 17.08 9.84
N ALA A 297 15.27 17.15 11.14
CA ALA A 297 16.57 16.83 11.72
C ALA A 297 16.97 15.35 11.51
N MET A 298 16.01 14.42 11.49
CA MET A 298 16.26 13.01 11.19
C MET A 298 16.79 12.81 9.77
N THR A 299 16.36 13.60 8.78
CA THR A 299 16.86 13.49 7.39
C THR A 299 18.36 13.78 7.24
N ARG A 300 18.94 14.52 8.19
CA ARG A 300 20.36 14.90 8.21
C ARG A 300 21.24 13.91 8.99
N ARG A 301 20.64 12.97 9.72
CA ARG A 301 21.35 12.03 10.59
C ARG A 301 21.42 10.66 9.93
N SER A 302 22.60 10.06 9.94
CA SER A 302 22.80 8.68 9.53
C SER A 302 22.57 7.75 10.73
N GLY A 303 21.33 7.32 10.95
CA GLY A 303 21.03 6.35 12.01
C GLY A 303 19.55 6.26 12.37
N LEU A 304 19.17 5.10 12.92
CA LEU A 304 17.83 4.89 13.46
C LEU A 304 17.68 5.63 14.79
N GLN A 305 16.52 6.26 14.98
CA GLN A 305 16.15 6.92 16.23
C GLN A 305 15.00 6.18 16.90
N ALA A 306 15.06 6.06 18.22
CA ALA A 306 13.93 5.60 19.00
C ALA A 306 12.86 6.70 19.05
N ILE A 307 11.64 6.35 18.68
CA ILE A 307 10.46 7.23 18.68
C ILE A 307 9.43 6.58 19.59
N ARG A 308 8.81 7.37 20.46
CA ARG A 308 7.66 6.94 21.26
C ARG A 308 6.40 7.47 20.61
N LEU A 309 5.61 6.57 20.01
CA LEU A 309 4.35 6.94 19.39
C LEU A 309 3.32 7.36 20.45
N PRO A 310 2.35 8.22 20.11
CA PRO A 310 1.32 8.70 21.04
C PRO A 310 0.49 7.58 21.68
N ASN A 311 0.31 6.46 20.98
CA ASN A 311 -0.36 5.26 21.52
C ASN A 311 0.51 4.44 22.50
N GLY A 312 1.72 4.91 22.81
CA GLY A 312 2.66 4.28 23.74
C GLY A 312 3.57 3.22 23.11
N LEU A 313 3.46 2.93 21.82
CA LEU A 313 4.35 1.99 21.15
C LEU A 313 5.74 2.62 20.91
N GLY A 314 6.80 1.92 21.31
CA GLY A 314 8.18 2.29 20.98
C GLY A 314 8.56 1.75 19.60
N VAL A 315 9.07 2.61 18.73
CA VAL A 315 9.52 2.24 17.38
C VAL A 315 10.89 2.81 17.09
N TRP A 316 11.57 2.22 16.10
CA TRP A 316 12.80 2.74 15.51
C TRP A 316 12.46 3.35 14.16
N GLY A 317 12.93 4.57 13.91
CA GLY A 317 12.62 5.27 12.67
C GLY A 317 13.79 6.04 12.07
N GLN A 318 13.65 6.32 10.78
CA GLN A 318 14.55 7.11 9.96
C GLN A 318 13.70 7.95 9.01
N ALA A 319 14.10 9.20 8.77
CA ALA A 319 13.46 10.03 7.76
C ALA A 319 14.40 10.21 6.56
N ASN A 320 13.85 10.20 5.34
CA ASN A 320 14.56 10.55 4.12
C ASN A 320 13.75 11.61 3.36
N LEU A 321 14.43 12.65 2.87
CA LEU A 321 13.82 13.59 1.94
C LEU A 321 13.95 13.02 0.52
N LEU A 322 12.84 12.93 -0.22
CA LEU A 322 12.83 12.56 -1.63
C LEU A 322 12.67 13.85 -2.45
N ALA A 323 13.75 14.34 -3.07
CA ALA A 323 13.63 15.46 -4.01
C ALA A 323 12.88 15.03 -5.29
N ARG A 324 12.29 16.01 -5.99
CA ARG A 324 11.61 15.86 -7.29
C ARG A 324 12.37 15.04 -8.34
N ASP A 325 13.69 14.94 -8.22
CA ASP A 325 14.55 14.21 -9.16
C ASP A 325 14.87 12.75 -8.74
N GLY A 326 14.19 12.21 -7.71
CA GLY A 326 14.41 10.82 -7.25
C GLY A 326 15.76 10.60 -6.57
N ILE A 327 16.48 11.67 -6.22
CA ILE A 327 17.77 11.58 -5.53
C ILE A 327 17.53 11.29 -4.04
N HIS A 328 17.96 10.10 -3.60
CA HIS A 328 18.07 9.74 -2.19
C HIS A 328 19.23 10.51 -1.54
N PHE A 329 18.96 11.61 -0.85
CA PHE A 329 19.99 12.36 -0.10
C PHE A 329 20.72 11.53 0.98
N GLY A 330 20.17 10.37 1.37
CA GLY A 330 20.76 9.47 2.39
C GLY A 330 21.80 8.46 1.88
N GLN A 331 21.94 8.23 0.57
CA GLN A 331 22.90 7.23 0.06
C GLN A 331 24.36 7.72 0.01
N ALA A 332 24.62 9.02 0.24
CA ALA A 332 25.97 9.58 0.21
C ALA A 332 26.82 9.30 1.47
N LEU A 333 26.27 8.62 2.50
CA LEU A 333 26.97 8.35 3.76
C LEU A 333 27.15 6.85 4.07
N THR A 334 26.76 5.95 3.17
CA THR A 334 26.78 4.49 3.41
C THR A 334 28.17 3.84 3.32
N TYR A 335 29.27 4.59 3.37
CA TYR A 335 30.62 3.99 3.40
C TYR A 335 31.34 4.08 4.74
N THR A 336 30.78 4.70 5.79
CA THR A 336 31.54 4.91 7.05
C THR A 336 30.73 4.90 8.35
N ALA A 337 29.68 4.07 8.48
CA ALA A 337 29.03 3.89 9.78
C ALA A 337 28.60 2.44 10.04
N ALA A 338 29.59 1.54 10.09
CA ALA A 338 29.50 0.41 11.00
C ALA A 338 29.74 0.93 12.43
N SER A 339 28.87 0.55 13.37
CA SER A 339 28.80 0.93 14.78
C SER A 339 28.12 2.29 15.07
N VAL A 340 26.93 2.25 15.68
CA VAL A 340 26.67 2.40 17.12
C VAL A 340 25.15 2.28 17.29
N LEU A 341 24.68 1.16 17.85
CA LEU A 341 23.33 1.08 18.41
C LEU A 341 23.36 1.77 19.77
N LYS A 342 22.60 2.85 19.95
CA LYS A 342 22.34 3.47 21.26
C LYS A 342 20.93 3.11 21.72
N GLU A 343 20.86 2.80 23.01
CA GLU A 343 19.77 2.36 23.90
C GLU A 343 18.32 2.50 23.39
N GLY A 344 17.57 1.41 23.54
CA GLY A 344 16.16 1.31 23.19
C GLY A 344 15.22 2.11 24.12
N PRO A 345 13.96 2.30 23.72
CA PRO A 345 13.01 3.11 24.47
C PRO A 345 12.77 2.51 25.87
N ALA A 346 13.25 3.20 26.90
CA ALA A 346 13.09 2.81 28.29
C ALA A 346 11.62 2.85 28.72
N ALA A 347 11.18 1.84 29.48
CA ALA A 347 9.89 1.84 30.15
C ALA A 347 9.94 2.78 31.36
N THR A 348 9.18 3.88 31.34
CA THR A 348 9.10 4.81 32.47
C THR A 348 8.00 4.37 33.44
N GLN A 349 8.38 3.97 34.65
CA GLN A 349 7.52 3.92 35.83
C GLN A 349 7.72 5.20 36.67
N ALA A 350 6.60 5.70 37.20
CA ALA A 350 6.42 6.52 38.41
C ALA A 350 5.75 7.89 38.20
N LEU A 351 4.72 8.07 39.03
CA LEU A 351 3.72 9.13 39.11
C LEU A 351 4.15 10.27 40.06
N ALA A 352 3.63 11.47 39.75
CA ALA A 352 3.19 12.58 40.62
C ALA A 352 4.20 13.55 41.28
N GLU A 353 4.41 14.71 40.60
CA GLU A 353 4.01 16.12 40.93
C GLU A 353 4.17 16.73 42.37
N PRO A 354 4.22 18.08 42.56
CA PRO A 354 3.63 19.15 41.71
C PRO A 354 4.41 20.47 41.48
N VAL A 355 3.76 21.25 40.62
CA VAL A 355 3.97 22.58 40.01
C VAL A 355 4.03 23.78 40.97
N SER A 356 4.72 24.86 40.56
CA SER A 356 4.33 26.24 40.92
C SER A 356 4.57 27.29 39.82
N ALA A 357 3.44 27.91 39.43
CA ALA A 357 3.12 29.24 38.91
C ALA A 357 4.14 30.13 38.15
N ASN A 358 3.67 30.59 36.98
CA ASN A 358 4.07 31.79 36.20
C ASN A 358 3.46 33.08 36.83
N PRO A 359 3.83 34.34 36.46
CA PRO A 359 3.12 34.99 35.32
C PRO A 359 3.83 36.16 34.55
N GLN A 360 3.30 36.43 33.33
CA GLN A 360 3.10 37.74 32.65
C GLN A 360 4.30 38.45 31.95
N THR A 361 4.21 39.19 30.82
CA THR A 361 3.09 39.86 30.10
C THR A 361 3.50 40.33 28.66
N GLU A 362 2.50 40.49 27.76
CA GLU A 362 2.26 41.53 26.70
C GLU A 362 3.29 41.80 25.56
N SER A 363 2.97 42.29 24.34
CA SER A 363 1.77 42.59 23.53
C SER A 363 2.25 43.13 22.15
N ALA A 364 1.41 43.02 21.10
CA ALA A 364 1.18 43.98 20.00
C ALA A 364 1.37 43.50 18.53
N ALA A 365 0.26 43.62 17.78
CA ALA A 365 0.10 43.62 16.30
C ALA A 365 0.36 45.05 15.72
N PRO A 366 0.25 45.39 14.40
CA PRO A 366 -0.39 44.69 13.27
C PRO A 366 0.34 44.72 11.90
N ASN A 367 -0.26 44.01 10.93
CA ASN A 367 0.14 43.80 9.53
C ASN A 367 0.00 45.07 8.64
N PRO A 368 0.64 45.14 7.45
CA PRO A 368 -0.14 44.92 6.23
C PRO A 368 0.59 44.15 5.09
N ALA A 369 -0.24 43.61 4.19
CA ALA A 369 0.07 42.61 3.16
C ALA A 369 0.99 43.05 2.00
N ALA A 370 1.83 42.11 1.55
CA ALA A 370 2.27 41.96 0.16
C ALA A 370 2.40 40.46 -0.13
N ASN A 371 1.70 40.00 -1.18
CA ASN A 371 1.76 38.62 -1.68
C ASN A 371 3.13 38.34 -2.29
N ASP A 372 3.94 37.57 -1.58
CA ASP A 372 5.02 36.72 -2.09
C ASP A 372 5.14 35.58 -1.08
N ASP A 373 4.80 34.34 -1.47
CA ASP A 373 4.73 33.21 -0.53
C ASP A 373 6.12 32.95 0.11
N PRO A 374 6.33 33.25 1.40
CA PRO A 374 7.64 33.16 2.04
C PRO A 374 8.11 31.70 2.18
N ILE A 375 7.20 30.74 2.04
CA ILE A 375 7.41 29.32 2.32
C ILE A 375 8.06 28.61 1.12
N GLN A 376 7.68 28.95 -0.11
CA GLN A 376 8.35 28.46 -1.32
C GLN A 376 9.77 29.04 -1.45
N ALA A 377 9.93 30.32 -1.09
CA ALA A 377 11.23 30.94 -0.96
C ALA A 377 12.09 30.17 0.04
N ARG A 378 11.60 29.88 1.26
CA ARG A 378 12.38 29.17 2.29
C ARG A 378 12.88 27.77 1.91
N LEU A 379 12.11 26.97 1.16
CA LEU A 379 12.58 25.64 0.72
C LEU A 379 13.60 25.76 -0.42
N SER A 380 13.37 26.69 -1.37
CA SER A 380 14.30 27.00 -2.45
C SER A 380 15.60 27.63 -1.92
N ASP A 381 15.49 28.49 -0.91
CA ASP A 381 16.60 29.14 -0.22
C ASP A 381 17.43 28.11 0.54
N HIS A 382 16.78 27.12 1.18
CA HIS A 382 17.49 26.03 1.84
C HIS A 382 18.22 25.13 0.83
N HIS A 383 17.62 24.87 -0.34
CA HIS A 383 18.25 24.14 -1.44
C HIS A 383 19.50 24.87 -1.95
N HIS A 384 19.41 26.18 -2.15
CA HIS A 384 20.54 26.99 -2.59
C HIS A 384 21.66 27.03 -1.54
N GLN A 385 21.33 27.21 -0.27
CA GLN A 385 22.31 27.22 0.84
C GLN A 385 23.06 25.89 0.98
N LEU A 386 22.41 24.76 0.71
CA LEU A 386 23.04 23.44 0.71
C LEU A 386 24.04 23.26 -0.44
N ILE A 387 23.71 23.76 -1.63
CA ILE A 387 24.62 23.73 -2.78
C ILE A 387 25.83 24.65 -2.52
N ASP A 388 25.60 25.86 -2.02
CA ASP A 388 26.65 26.85 -1.78
C ASP A 388 27.60 26.43 -0.66
N SER A 389 27.08 25.91 0.46
CA SER A 389 27.90 25.40 1.57
C SER A 389 28.72 24.17 1.17
N THR A 390 28.18 23.30 0.29
CA THR A 390 28.93 22.12 -0.19
C THR A 390 29.98 22.49 -1.23
N LEU A 391 29.73 23.49 -2.07
CA LEU A 391 30.73 24.07 -2.97
C LEU A 391 31.86 24.73 -2.16
N ALA A 392 31.54 25.47 -1.11
CA ALA A 392 32.52 26.06 -0.20
C ALA A 392 33.36 24.99 0.51
N ALA A 393 32.74 23.96 1.08
CA ALA A 393 33.43 22.83 1.70
C ALA A 393 34.30 22.04 0.71
N CYS A 394 33.95 22.06 -0.58
CA CYS A 394 34.73 21.45 -1.65
C CYS A 394 35.76 22.40 -2.28
N ASN A 395 36.03 23.59 -1.72
CA ASN A 395 36.91 24.62 -2.30
C ASN A 395 36.58 24.94 -3.76
N GLY A 396 35.29 25.02 -4.11
CA GLY A 396 34.82 25.31 -5.47
C GLY A 396 35.02 24.17 -6.49
N ASN A 397 35.49 22.99 -6.07
CA ASN A 397 35.67 21.86 -6.98
C ASN A 397 34.32 21.25 -7.36
N ILE A 398 33.76 21.68 -8.49
CA ILE A 398 32.44 21.28 -9.01
C ILE A 398 32.30 19.77 -9.15
N SER A 399 33.35 19.07 -9.59
CA SER A 399 33.29 17.60 -9.77
C SER A 399 33.26 16.85 -8.44
N ARG A 400 33.91 17.40 -7.42
CA ARG A 400 33.87 16.87 -6.06
C ARG A 400 32.54 17.22 -5.40
N ALA A 401 32.09 18.46 -5.49
CA ALA A 401 30.78 18.90 -5.00
C ALA A 401 29.62 18.14 -5.66
N ALA A 402 29.68 17.87 -6.98
CA ALA A 402 28.71 17.05 -7.71
C ALA A 402 28.64 15.62 -7.15
N ARG A 403 29.81 15.02 -6.91
CA ARG A 403 29.91 13.69 -6.30
C ARG A 403 29.44 13.69 -4.84
N THR A 404 29.77 14.73 -4.07
CA THR A 404 29.38 14.88 -2.67
C THR A 404 27.87 15.11 -2.52
N LEU A 405 27.25 15.86 -3.43
CA LEU A 405 25.81 16.15 -3.44
C LEU A 405 24.98 15.08 -4.15
N GLY A 406 25.62 14.11 -4.82
CA GLY A 406 24.90 13.10 -5.62
C GLY A 406 24.17 13.67 -6.84
N VAL A 407 24.56 14.86 -7.32
CA VAL A 407 23.94 15.55 -8.47
C VAL A 407 24.86 15.51 -9.69
N SER A 408 24.29 15.65 -10.89
CA SER A 408 25.10 15.80 -12.10
C SER A 408 25.85 17.15 -12.07
N ARG A 409 27.02 17.21 -12.72
CA ARG A 409 27.76 18.47 -12.90
C ARG A 409 26.88 19.56 -13.55
N GLY A 410 25.93 19.17 -14.40
CA GLY A 410 25.00 20.09 -15.06
C GLY A 410 24.02 20.79 -14.11
N VAL A 411 23.65 20.17 -12.98
CA VAL A 411 22.80 20.79 -11.95
C VAL A 411 23.57 21.91 -11.23
N LEU A 412 24.83 21.66 -10.87
CA LEU A 412 25.71 22.66 -10.26
C LEU A 412 26.03 23.82 -11.20
N TYR A 413 26.28 23.56 -12.48
CA TYR A 413 26.48 24.62 -13.46
C TYR A 413 25.23 25.47 -13.68
N ARG A 414 24.03 24.86 -13.63
CA ARG A 414 22.76 25.58 -13.73
C ARG A 414 22.52 26.48 -12.50
N HIS A 415 22.84 25.98 -11.31
CA HIS A 415 22.79 26.74 -10.05
C HIS A 415 23.74 27.94 -10.08
N LEU A 416 25.01 27.74 -10.46
CA LEU A 416 26.01 28.81 -10.57
C LEU A 416 25.64 29.86 -11.63
N ARG A 417 24.96 29.47 -12.71
CA ARG A 417 24.51 30.41 -13.77
C ARG A 417 23.31 31.26 -13.35
N ASN A 418 22.55 30.79 -12.35
CA ASN A 418 21.37 31.49 -11.85
C ASN A 418 21.66 32.38 -10.63
N GLN A 419 22.91 32.45 -10.15
CA GLN A 419 23.31 33.41 -9.11
C GLN A 419 23.58 34.79 -9.72
N PRO A 420 23.03 35.89 -9.16
CA PRO A 420 23.41 37.23 -9.55
C PRO A 420 24.88 37.48 -9.14
N ALA A 421 25.74 37.71 -10.13
CA ALA A 421 27.18 37.78 -9.97
C ALA A 421 27.64 38.93 -9.06
N ALA A 422 28.26 38.59 -7.93
CA ALA A 422 29.43 39.30 -7.41
C ALA A 422 30.65 38.44 -7.79
N SER A 423 31.64 38.85 -8.56
CA SER A 423 32.04 40.16 -9.04
C SER A 423 33.08 39.95 -10.15
N ASP A 424 33.11 40.87 -11.10
CA ASP A 424 34.33 41.54 -11.54
C ASP A 424 35.56 41.26 -10.64
N LYS A 425 36.37 40.25 -11.02
CA LYS A 425 37.69 39.90 -10.45
C LYS A 425 38.33 38.73 -11.21
N LEU A 426 38.49 38.91 -12.53
CA LEU A 426 39.40 38.13 -13.37
C LEU A 426 39.83 38.99 -14.57
N ALA A 427 40.32 40.19 -14.25
CA ALA A 427 40.97 41.08 -15.22
C ALA A 427 42.05 41.93 -14.52
N SER A 428 43.05 41.29 -13.91
CA SER A 428 44.36 41.92 -13.66
C SER A 428 45.35 40.88 -13.12
N SER A 429 46.06 40.19 -14.02
CA SER A 429 47.47 39.78 -13.89
C SER A 429 47.83 38.72 -14.92
N GLN A 430 47.96 39.10 -16.18
CA GLN A 430 48.95 38.58 -17.14
C GLN A 430 49.04 39.60 -18.28
N ASP A 431 49.74 40.70 -18.01
CA ASP A 431 50.82 41.21 -18.87
C ASP A 431 52.09 41.17 -18.02
#